data_AF-A0A7C2DYB5-F1
#
_entry.id   AF-A0A7C2DYB5-F1
#
_cell.length_a   1.000
_cell.length_b   1.000
_cell.length_c   1.000
_cell.angle_alpha   90.00
_cell.angle_beta   90.00
_cell.angle_gamma   90.00
#
_symmetry.space_group_name_H-M   'P 1'
#
loop_
_entity.id
_entity.type
_entity.pdbx_description
1 polymer ?
#
loop_
_entity_poly.entity_id
_entity_poly.type
_entity_poly.pdbx_seq_one_letter_code
_entity_poly.pdbx_strand_id
1 'polypeptide(L)'
;MLGPARRDIPGITLIRADALRLPFADGAFDVVNCGLTLHHFTAEDAAALLREIDRVAGGGFVVHDIVRSWACYAGTWLDTRLFARSPLARHAGFRAALVRHPLRSPA
;
A
#
# COMPACT_ATOMS: atom_id res chain seq x y z
N MET A 1 -1.76 11.87 9.56
CA MET A 1 -2.55 12.16 10.78
C MET A 1 -3.52 11.01 11.00
N LEU A 2 -3.42 10.24 12.09
CA LEU A 2 -4.46 9.30 12.51
C LEU A 2 -5.24 9.98 13.65
N GLY A 3 -6.46 10.44 13.36
CA GLY A 3 -7.40 11.00 14.34
C GLY A 3 -8.15 9.92 15.13
N PRO A 4 -8.97 10.31 16.13
CA PRO A 4 -9.41 9.45 17.24
C PRO A 4 -10.61 8.54 16.94
N ALA A 5 -10.97 8.27 15.68
CA ALA A 5 -12.06 7.35 15.37
C ALA A 5 -11.58 5.88 15.45
N ARG A 6 -11.11 5.46 16.63
CA ARG A 6 -10.83 4.06 16.94
C ARG A 6 -12.16 3.42 17.34
N ARG A 7 -12.72 2.60 16.45
CA ARG A 7 -13.73 1.63 16.85
C ARG A 7 -12.99 0.41 17.38
N ASP A 8 -13.24 0.05 18.63
CA ASP A 8 -12.81 -1.23 19.17
C ASP A 8 -13.63 -2.32 18.48
N ILE A 9 -13.04 -2.95 17.47
CA ILE A 9 -13.65 -4.05 16.75
C ILE A 9 -13.12 -5.34 17.41
N PRO A 10 -14.00 -6.20 17.97
CA PRO A 10 -13.57 -7.46 18.56
C PRO A 10 -12.73 -8.28 17.58
N GLY A 11 -11.57 -8.75 18.03
CA GLY A 11 -10.64 -9.53 17.21
C GLY A 11 -9.70 -8.69 16.32
N ILE A 12 -9.74 -7.35 16.39
CA ILE A 12 -8.83 -6.48 15.64
C ILE A 12 -7.96 -5.68 16.61
N THR A 13 -6.64 -5.81 16.47
CA THR A 13 -5.66 -5.00 17.20
C THR A 13 -5.02 -3.99 16.25
N LEU A 14 -5.01 -2.71 16.65
CA LEU A 14 -4.41 -1.61 15.88
C LEU A 14 -3.09 -1.18 16.50
N ILE A 15 -2.00 -1.27 15.72
CA ILE A 15 -0.65 -0.89 16.14
C ILE A 15 -0.12 0.18 15.19
N ARG A 16 0.54 1.21 15.74
CA ARG A 16 1.33 2.17 14.96
C ARG A 16 2.78 1.68 14.91
N ALA A 17 3.26 1.35 13.73
CA ALA A 17 4.62 0.89 13.49
C ALA A 17 5.25 1.60 12.28
N ASP A 18 6.57 1.53 12.19
CA ASP A 18 7.30 1.83 10.96
C ASP A 18 7.20 0.61 10.04
N ALA A 19 6.72 0.81 8.81
CA ALA A 19 6.53 -0.28 7.86
C ALA A 19 7.88 -0.82 7.32
N LEU A 20 8.95 -0.02 7.39
CA LEU A 20 10.32 -0.44 7.00
C LEU A 20 11.06 -1.15 8.13
N ARG A 21 10.46 -1.25 9.32
CA ARG A 21 11.04 -1.95 10.47
C ARG A 21 9.94 -2.42 11.43
N LEU A 22 9.30 -3.53 11.08
CA LEU A 22 8.14 -4.04 11.78
C LEU A 22 8.53 -4.61 13.16
N PRO A 23 7.82 -4.25 14.25
CA PRO A 23 8.15 -4.68 15.61
C PRO A 23 7.64 -6.08 15.93
N PHE A 24 7.78 -7.01 14.99
CA PHE A 24 7.33 -8.39 15.10
C PHE A 24 8.48 -9.34 14.81
N ALA A 25 8.43 -10.52 15.43
CA ALA A 25 9.38 -11.59 15.17
C ALA A 25 9.22 -12.13 13.74
N ASP A 26 10.23 -12.87 13.29
CA ASP A 26 10.18 -13.56 12.02
C ASP A 26 9.05 -14.60 12.04
N GLY A 27 8.28 -14.68 10.96
CA GLY A 27 7.13 -15.58 10.85
C GLY A 27 6.02 -15.35 11.88
N ALA A 28 5.92 -14.15 12.48
CA ALA A 28 4.94 -13.85 13.52
C ALA A 28 3.47 -13.94 13.06
N PHE A 29 3.19 -13.93 11.76
CA PHE A 29 1.83 -13.99 11.22
C PHE A 29 1.69 -15.09 10.17
N ASP A 30 0.60 -15.83 10.20
CA ASP A 30 0.31 -16.85 9.18
C ASP A 30 0.18 -16.22 7.79
N VAL A 31 -0.51 -15.07 7.70
CA VAL A 31 -0.72 -14.34 6.45
C VAL A 31 -0.58 -12.84 6.70
N VAL A 32 0.17 -12.15 5.83
CA VAL A 32 0.28 -10.69 5.84
C VAL A 32 -0.43 -10.10 4.61
N ASN A 33 -1.23 -9.05 4.81
CA ASN A 33 -1.90 -8.31 3.73
C ASN A 33 -1.41 -6.87 3.68
N CYS A 34 -0.87 -6.45 2.54
CA CYS A 34 -0.44 -5.08 2.28
C CYS A 34 -1.30 -4.48 1.16
N GLY A 35 -2.13 -3.51 1.52
CA GLY A 35 -3.08 -2.87 0.62
C GLY A 35 -2.79 -1.40 0.41
N LEU A 36 -2.74 -0.97 -0.85
CA LEU A 36 -2.72 0.44 -1.25
C LEU A 36 -1.66 1.27 -0.51
N THR A 37 -0.46 0.71 -0.36
CA THR A 37 0.58 1.24 0.52
C THR A 37 1.90 1.49 -0.22
N LEU A 38 2.34 0.57 -1.07
CA LEU A 38 3.63 0.63 -1.78
C LEU A 38 3.79 1.88 -2.63
N HIS A 39 2.69 2.38 -3.21
CA HIS A 39 2.74 3.59 -4.04
C HIS A 39 3.10 4.88 -3.28
N HIS A 40 3.24 4.83 -1.96
CA HIS A 40 3.77 5.94 -1.15
C HIS A 40 5.30 5.90 -1.00
N PHE A 41 5.94 4.81 -1.40
CA PHE A 41 7.37 4.57 -1.21
C PHE A 41 8.17 4.75 -2.51
N THR A 42 9.47 5.00 -2.37
CA THR A 42 10.44 4.85 -3.47
C THR A 42 10.56 3.38 -3.87
N ALA A 43 11.23 3.07 -4.99
CA ALA A 43 11.44 1.67 -5.38
C ALA A 43 12.28 0.92 -4.33
N GLU A 44 13.31 1.59 -3.80
CA GLU A 44 14.22 1.07 -2.79
C GLU A 44 13.49 0.81 -1.47
N ASP A 45 12.69 1.77 -1.01
CA ASP A 45 11.92 1.62 0.22
C ASP A 45 10.77 0.62 0.05
N ALA A 46 10.15 0.54 -1.13
CA ALA A 46 9.15 -0.49 -1.43
C ALA A 46 9.76 -1.90 -1.38
N ALA A 47 10.98 -2.08 -1.90
CA ALA A 47 11.71 -3.34 -1.78
C ALA A 47 12.11 -3.64 -0.32
N ALA A 48 12.42 -2.62 0.49
CA ALA A 48 12.66 -2.79 1.92
C ALA A 48 11.39 -3.19 2.69
N LEU A 49 10.26 -2.54 2.39
CA LEU A 49 8.94 -2.88 2.93
C LEU A 49 8.54 -4.32 2.60
N LEU A 50 8.72 -4.74 1.34
CA LEU A 50 8.42 -6.12 0.92
C LEU A 50 9.27 -7.15 1.66
N ARG A 51 10.55 -6.85 1.91
CA ARG A 51 11.42 -7.71 2.73
C ARG A 51 10.95 -7.80 4.18
N GLU A 52 10.49 -6.72 4.77
CA GLU A 52 9.93 -6.74 6.13
C GLU A 52 8.61 -7.51 6.20
N ILE A 53 7.75 -7.37 5.18
CA ILE A 53 6.50 -8.14 5.06
C ILE A 53 6.80 -9.64 4.95
N ASP A 54 7.74 -10.02 4.08
CA ASP A 54 8.17 -11.41 3.91
C ASP A 54 8.75 -11.97 5.21
N ARG A 55 9.63 -11.22 5.88
CA ARG A 55 10.25 -11.61 7.15
C ARG A 55 9.22 -12.00 8.21
N VAL A 56 8.16 -11.20 8.37
CA VAL A 56 7.15 -11.45 9.41
C VAL A 56 6.04 -12.43 8.97
N ALA A 57 6.00 -12.82 7.69
CA ALA A 57 5.02 -13.75 7.13
C ALA A 57 5.51 -15.21 7.27
N GLY A 58 4.88 -15.98 8.16
CA GLY A 58 5.19 -17.39 8.38
C GLY A 58 4.59 -18.33 7.33
N GLY A 59 3.44 -17.97 6.73
CA GLY A 59 2.78 -18.74 5.68
C GLY A 59 2.73 -18.06 4.31
N GLY A 60 2.85 -16.74 4.25
CA GLY A 60 2.92 -15.96 3.01
C GLY A 60 2.26 -14.60 3.10
N PHE A 61 2.30 -13.84 2.00
CA PHE A 61 1.73 -12.50 1.95
C PHE A 61 1.02 -12.18 0.64
N VAL A 62 0.02 -11.29 0.73
CA VAL A 62 -0.71 -10.74 -0.41
C VAL A 62 -0.45 -9.24 -0.47
N VAL A 63 -0.06 -8.76 -1.66
CA VAL A 63 0.10 -7.34 -1.93
C VAL A 63 -0.88 -6.93 -3.02
N HIS A 64 -1.67 -5.89 -2.75
CA HIS A 64 -2.56 -5.30 -3.74
C HIS A 64 -2.35 -3.79 -3.77
N ASP A 65 -1.88 -3.29 -4.90
CA ASP A 65 -1.54 -1.89 -5.07
C ASP A 65 -1.96 -1.34 -6.44
N ILE A 66 -1.99 -0.02 -6.57
CA ILE A 66 -2.38 0.67 -7.80
C ILE A 66 -1.16 0.81 -8.69
N VAL A 67 -1.20 0.16 -9.85
CA VAL A 67 -0.26 0.44 -10.93
C VAL A 67 -0.59 1.80 -11.53
N ARG A 68 0.28 2.78 -11.30
CA ARG A 68 0.11 4.13 -11.81
C ARG A 68 0.51 4.20 -13.28
N SER A 69 -0.47 4.05 -14.17
CA SER A 69 -0.33 4.33 -15.61
C SER A 69 -0.95 5.69 -15.96
N TRP A 70 -0.50 6.30 -17.07
CA TRP A 70 -1.12 7.53 -17.60
C TRP A 70 -2.61 7.34 -17.95
N ALA A 71 -3.00 6.13 -18.38
CA ALA A 71 -4.40 5.79 -18.62
C ALA A 71 -5.22 5.75 -17.31
N CYS A 72 -4.66 5.17 -16.24
CA CYS A 72 -5.28 5.21 -14.91
C CYS A 72 -5.35 6.64 -14.38
N TYR A 73 -4.31 7.46 -14.61
CA TYR A 73 -4.33 8.87 -14.27
C TYR A 73 -5.46 9.63 -14.98
N ALA A 74 -5.56 9.48 -16.31
CA ALA A 74 -6.60 10.11 -17.11
C ALA A 74 -8.00 9.62 -16.70
N GLY A 75 -8.14 8.33 -16.42
CA GLY A 75 -9.37 7.72 -15.92
C GLY A 75 -9.79 8.27 -14.56
N THR A 76 -8.89 8.27 -13.57
CA THR A 76 -9.17 8.85 -12.24
C THR A 76 -9.41 10.35 -12.31
N TRP A 77 -8.70 11.09 -13.17
CA TRP A 77 -8.95 12.51 -13.39
C TRP A 77 -10.36 12.75 -13.96
N LEU A 78 -10.76 11.97 -14.95
CA LEU A 78 -12.08 12.10 -15.58
C LEU A 78 -13.19 11.68 -14.60
N ASP A 79 -13.01 10.58 -13.88
CA ASP A 79 -13.95 10.08 -12.88
C ASP A 79 -14.13 11.05 -11.71
N THR A 80 -13.03 11.61 -11.19
CA THR A 80 -13.10 12.62 -10.12
C THR A 80 -13.74 13.94 -10.57
N ARG A 81 -13.72 14.26 -11.87
CA ARG A 81 -14.35 15.47 -12.42
C ARG A 81 -15.81 15.26 -12.82
N LEU A 82 -16.17 14.08 -13.32
CA LEU A 82 -17.51 13.79 -13.82
C LEU A 82 -18.41 13.14 -12.76
N PHE A 83 -17.85 12.33 -11.85
CA PHE A 83 -18.64 11.45 -10.97
C PHE A 83 -18.32 11.56 -9.48
N ALA A 84 -17.16 12.09 -9.06
CA ALA A 84 -16.85 12.24 -7.63
C ALA A 84 -17.70 13.33 -6.93
N ARG A 85 -18.72 12.86 -6.24
CA ARG A 85 -19.64 13.67 -5.43
C ARG A 85 -19.16 13.89 -3.99
N SER A 86 -18.09 13.23 -3.53
CA SER A 86 -17.60 13.36 -2.15
C SER A 86 -16.25 14.12 -2.06
N PRO A 87 -16.04 14.96 -1.03
CA PRO A 87 -14.79 15.71 -0.82
C PRO A 87 -13.55 14.82 -0.66
N LEU A 88 -13.71 13.58 -0.17
CA LEU A 88 -12.62 12.62 0.02
C LEU A 88 -12.03 12.14 -1.31
N ALA A 89 -12.90 11.86 -2.30
CA ALA A 89 -12.46 11.42 -3.62
C ALA A 89 -11.70 12.52 -4.39
N ARG A 90 -11.92 13.79 -4.08
CA ARG A 90 -11.21 14.93 -4.70
C ARG A 90 -9.81 15.16 -4.12
N HIS A 91 -9.56 14.71 -2.88
CA HIS A 91 -8.31 14.95 -2.15
C HIS A 91 -7.39 13.72 -2.04
N ALA A 92 -7.74 12.58 -2.65
CA ALA A 92 -6.88 11.40 -2.77
C ALA A 92 -5.71 11.65 -3.77
N GLY A 93 -4.97 12.73 -3.52
CA GLY A 93 -4.04 13.37 -4.41
C GLY A 93 -2.86 12.48 -4.78
N PHE A 94 -2.84 12.11 -6.05
CA PHE A 94 -1.71 12.18 -6.97
C PHE A 94 -0.38 12.66 -6.34
N ARG A 95 0.50 11.72 -6.03
CA ARG A 95 1.94 11.96 -5.95
C ARG A 95 2.66 10.93 -6.79
N ALA A 96 3.46 11.41 -7.73
CA ALA A 96 4.08 10.62 -8.78
C ALA A 96 5.46 10.11 -8.35
N ALA A 97 5.70 8.83 -8.61
CA ALA A 97 7.04 8.31 -8.88
C ALA A 97 6.88 7.27 -9.99
N LEU A 98 7.41 7.60 -11.17
CA LEU A 98 7.46 6.71 -12.31
C LEU A 98 8.58 5.70 -12.05
N VAL A 99 8.25 4.51 -11.55
CA VAL A 99 9.19 3.37 -11.59
C VAL A 99 8.97 2.66 -12.92
N ARG A 100 9.82 2.97 -13.90
CA ARG A 100 9.96 2.15 -15.10
C ARG A 100 10.78 0.92 -14.70
N HIS A 101 10.13 -0.21 -14.36
CA HIS A 101 10.83 -1.49 -14.31
C HIS A 101 10.63 -2.23 -15.63
N PRO A 102 11.69 -2.59 -16.36
CA PRO A 102 11.58 -3.48 -17.50
C PRO A 102 11.23 -4.88 -17.01
N LEU A 103 10.03 -5.36 -17.34
CA LEU A 103 9.73 -6.78 -17.23
C LEU A 103 10.53 -7.51 -18.32
N ARG A 104 11.67 -8.09 -17.93
CA ARG A 104 12.28 -9.23 -18.61
C ARG A 104 12.72 -10.23 -17.54
N SER A 105 11.90 -11.25 -17.31
CA SER A 105 12.42 -12.54 -16.90
C SER A 105 13.14 -13.16 -18.10
N PRO A 106 14.33 -13.74 -17.94
CA PRO A 106 14.69 -14.96 -18.62
C PRO A 106 14.36 -16.17 -17.75
N ALA A 107 14.01 -17.26 -18.43
CA ALA A 107 14.00 -18.61 -17.92
C ALA A 107 15.42 -19.09 -17.59
#